data_AF-A0A7J6N8X8-F1
#
_entry.id   AF-A0A7J6N8X8-F1
#
_cell.length_a   1.000
_cell.length_b   1.000
_cell.length_c   1.000
_cell.angle_alpha   90.00
_cell.angle_beta   90.00
_cell.angle_gamma   90.00
#
_symmetry.space_group_name_H-M   'P 1'
#
loop_
_entity.id
_entity.type
_entity.pdbx_description
1 polymer ?
#
loop_
_entity_poly.entity_id
_entity_poly.type
_entity_poly.pdbx_seq_one_letter_code
_entity_poly.pdbx_strand_id
1 'polypeptide(L)'
;MVALLFAVHPVHVENIVYVVGQADSLACLLGCLALLSVTSSLPFAVVLAVLSAFAKESGFTFLPLIIVVLLLTNHPRKYTHSIVVALATLSLVVFRWLLVGGSPVNFAYADVPYLYLPDAQVRGSSLMHLHFIYAKLLLLPWHQSWDYSYDAIPAVRSLDDHRLLGPLAIYALLTALLAVFLRDRCRTGLLGLGILVITFVPASNVLIVVGTVIGERLLYIPSVGAMLLLVRAGSRFRPWGFLILVALSIIYSYLFVGRLRLWQTRAQLYEADALAWGRSCKTLHQYGTVLHSKGDLEGARQMYEASLGIFDDNAVTDYSIAQIHLQRGELWQAHTRMVKISNGHGIGLR
;
A
#
# COMPACT_ATOMS: atom_id res chain seq x y z
N MET A 1 9.43 19.40 11.37
CA MET A 1 10.01 18.04 11.39
C MET A 1 9.06 16.99 10.83
N VAL A 2 7.83 16.84 11.35
CA VAL A 2 6.85 15.87 10.80
C VAL A 2 6.62 16.07 9.30
N ALA A 3 6.30 17.30 8.89
CA ALA A 3 6.09 17.65 7.49
C ALA A 3 7.34 17.41 6.63
N LEU A 4 8.55 17.63 7.18
CA LEU A 4 9.80 17.39 6.47
C LEU A 4 9.99 15.89 6.22
N LEU A 5 9.90 15.07 7.27
CA LEU A 5 10.03 13.61 7.16
C LEU A 5 8.98 13.03 6.22
N PHE A 6 7.73 13.49 6.29
CA PHE A 6 6.67 13.09 5.38
C PHE A 6 6.98 13.45 3.92
N ALA A 7 7.42 14.68 3.66
CA ALA A 7 7.69 15.15 2.31
C ALA A 7 8.84 14.39 1.62
N VAL A 8 9.84 13.96 2.39
CA VAL A 8 11.02 13.26 1.86
C VAL A 8 10.94 11.74 2.00
N HIS A 9 9.81 11.19 2.43
CA HIS A 9 9.71 9.75 2.68
C HIS A 9 9.63 8.97 1.35
N PRO A 10 10.49 7.96 1.11
CA PRO A 10 10.59 7.28 -0.18
C PRO A 10 9.33 6.56 -0.67
N VAL A 11 8.45 6.08 0.22
CA VAL A 11 7.17 5.43 -0.18
C VAL A 11 6.21 6.35 -0.92
N HIS A 12 6.45 7.66 -0.92
CA HIS A 12 5.58 8.65 -1.58
C HIS A 12 5.90 8.83 -3.07
N VAL A 13 7.00 8.26 -3.57
CA VAL A 13 7.45 8.49 -4.95
C VAL A 13 6.37 8.07 -5.96
N GLU A 14 5.74 6.90 -5.77
CA GLU A 14 4.63 6.46 -6.63
C GLU A 14 3.48 7.47 -6.61
N ASN A 15 3.02 7.91 -5.44
CA ASN A 15 1.89 8.83 -5.33
C ASN A 15 2.14 10.18 -6.01
N ILE A 16 3.39 10.64 -6.04
CA ILE A 16 3.78 11.94 -6.58
C ILE A 16 4.01 11.88 -8.09
N VAL A 17 4.71 10.85 -8.56
CA VAL A 17 5.09 10.75 -9.98
C VAL A 17 3.95 10.18 -10.82
N TYR A 18 3.20 9.23 -10.29
CA TYR A 18 2.10 8.60 -11.02
C TYR A 18 0.84 9.47 -10.92
N VAL A 19 0.30 9.92 -12.06
CA VAL A 19 -0.86 10.84 -12.12
C VAL A 19 -2.05 10.35 -11.30
N VAL A 20 -2.33 9.05 -11.28
CA VAL A 20 -3.45 8.49 -10.50
C VAL A 20 -3.24 8.68 -8.99
N GLY A 21 -1.99 8.75 -8.52
CA GLY A 21 -1.62 8.98 -7.14
C GLY A 21 -1.90 10.40 -6.62
N GLN A 22 -2.22 11.35 -7.50
CA GLN A 22 -2.63 12.70 -7.09
C GLN A 22 -3.91 12.70 -6.24
N ALA A 23 -4.78 11.70 -6.45
CA ALA A 23 -5.97 11.49 -5.64
C ALA A 23 -5.62 11.24 -4.17
N ASP A 24 -4.57 10.45 -3.88
CA ASP A 24 -4.10 10.19 -2.52
C ASP A 24 -3.56 11.48 -1.86
N SER A 25 -2.83 12.29 -2.63
CA SER A 25 -2.28 13.57 -2.17
C SER A 25 -3.38 14.58 -1.80
N LEU A 26 -4.39 14.71 -2.65
CA LEU A 26 -5.55 15.58 -2.41
C LEU A 26 -6.38 15.10 -1.22
N ALA A 27 -6.64 13.79 -1.14
CA ALA A 27 -7.37 13.20 -0.02
C ALA A 27 -6.63 13.43 1.30
N CYS A 28 -5.31 13.26 1.32
CA CYS A 28 -4.48 13.52 2.50
C CYS A 28 -4.52 15.00 2.92
N LEU A 29 -4.40 15.93 1.98
CA LEU A 29 -4.46 17.37 2.25
C LEU A 29 -5.80 17.76 2.88
N LEU A 30 -6.91 17.41 2.22
CA LEU A 30 -8.26 17.71 2.70
C LEU A 30 -8.54 17.07 4.05
N GLY A 31 -8.08 15.83 4.24
CA GLY A 31 -8.22 15.11 5.50
C GLY A 31 -7.41 15.73 6.64
N CYS A 32 -6.16 16.12 6.41
CA CYS A 32 -5.38 16.84 7.41
C CYS A 32 -6.01 18.18 7.77
N LEU A 33 -6.52 18.94 6.79
CA LEU A 33 -7.26 20.18 7.01
C LEU A 33 -8.56 19.95 7.80
N ALA A 34 -9.26 18.84 7.54
CA ALA A 34 -10.43 18.42 8.31
C ALA A 34 -10.06 18.25 9.79
N LEU A 35 -9.01 17.49 10.10
CA LEU A 35 -8.56 17.25 11.48
C LEU A 35 -8.14 18.55 12.19
N LEU A 36 -7.48 19.47 11.49
CA LEU A 36 -7.09 20.78 12.04
C LEU A 36 -8.31 21.69 12.31
N SER A 37 -9.39 21.52 11.56
CA SER A 37 -10.59 22.35 11.66
C SER A 37 -11.58 21.88 12.73
N VAL A 38 -11.44 20.67 13.28
CA VAL A 38 -12.40 20.05 14.21
C VAL A 38 -12.72 20.95 15.41
N THR A 39 -11.70 21.58 16.00
CA THR A 39 -11.89 22.43 17.19
C THR A 39 -12.45 23.81 16.87
N SER A 40 -12.29 24.28 15.63
CA SER A 40 -12.74 25.60 15.20
C SER A 40 -14.15 25.57 14.60
N SER A 41 -14.43 24.58 13.74
CA SER A 41 -15.72 24.37 13.11
C SER A 41 -15.89 22.90 12.70
N LEU A 42 -16.66 22.15 13.50
CA LEU A 42 -16.97 20.75 13.20
C LEU A 42 -17.70 20.57 11.86
N PRO A 43 -18.70 21.39 11.48
CA PRO A 43 -19.34 21.24 10.18
C PRO A 43 -18.36 21.40 9.02
N PHE A 44 -17.44 22.37 9.11
CA PHE A 44 -16.41 22.57 8.10
C PHE A 44 -15.43 21.39 8.04
N ALA A 45 -15.02 20.85 9.19
CA ALA A 45 -14.21 19.64 9.25
C ALA A 45 -14.88 18.43 8.58
N VAL A 46 -16.19 18.23 8.83
CA VAL A 46 -16.96 17.15 8.20
C VAL A 46 -17.04 17.33 6.68
N VAL A 47 -17.30 18.55 6.19
CA VAL A 47 -17.31 18.85 4.75
C VAL A 47 -15.96 18.51 4.12
N LEU A 48 -14.85 18.93 4.73
CA LEU A 48 -13.51 18.61 4.24
C LEU A 48 -13.22 17.10 4.24
N ALA A 49 -13.65 16.36 5.27
CA ALA A 49 -13.51 14.91 5.30
C ALA A 49 -14.36 14.20 4.23
N VAL A 50 -15.56 14.70 3.94
CA VAL A 50 -16.38 14.19 2.83
C VAL A 50 -15.74 14.51 1.47
N LEU A 51 -15.17 15.71 1.29
CA LEU A 51 -14.41 16.04 0.08
C LEU A 51 -13.15 15.16 -0.08
N SER A 52 -12.46 14.85 1.02
CA SER A 52 -11.36 13.88 1.04
C SER A 52 -11.83 12.49 0.57
N ALA A 53 -12.99 12.06 1.05
CA ALA A 53 -13.61 10.79 0.66
C ALA A 53 -14.06 10.73 -0.81
N PHE A 54 -14.42 11.88 -1.41
CA PHE A 54 -14.67 11.99 -2.85
C PHE A 54 -13.39 11.99 -3.68
N ALA A 55 -12.29 12.53 -3.16
CA ALA A 55 -11.00 12.47 -3.83
C ALA A 55 -10.47 11.03 -3.90
N LYS A 56 -10.59 10.27 -2.80
CA LYS A 56 -10.16 8.87 -2.72
C LYS A 56 -10.95 8.10 -1.67
N GLU A 57 -11.20 6.82 -1.89
CA GLU A 57 -11.88 5.93 -0.95
C GLU A 57 -11.17 5.83 0.42
N SER A 58 -9.85 5.96 0.46
CA SER A 58 -9.09 6.03 1.72
C SER A 58 -9.43 7.27 2.54
N GLY A 59 -9.96 8.33 1.92
CA GLY A 59 -10.40 9.56 2.58
C GLY A 59 -11.55 9.35 3.57
N PHE A 60 -12.37 8.29 3.41
CA PHE A 60 -13.42 7.93 4.38
C PHE A 60 -12.87 7.69 5.79
N THR A 61 -11.58 7.34 5.92
CA THR A 61 -10.92 7.11 7.21
C THR A 61 -10.75 8.38 8.04
N PHE A 62 -10.88 9.58 7.45
CA PHE A 62 -10.83 10.84 8.20
C PHE A 62 -12.09 11.10 9.04
N LEU A 63 -13.24 10.54 8.69
CA LEU A 63 -14.47 10.68 9.47
C LEU A 63 -14.36 10.04 10.89
N PRO A 64 -13.92 8.78 11.05
CA PRO A 64 -13.63 8.25 12.38
C PRO A 64 -12.45 8.96 13.07
N LEU A 65 -11.49 9.53 12.31
CA LEU A 65 -10.44 10.34 12.92
C LEU A 65 -10.94 11.67 13.51
N ILE A 66 -12.00 12.27 12.96
CA ILE A 66 -12.67 13.43 13.59
C ILE A 66 -13.19 13.04 14.97
N ILE A 67 -13.77 11.84 15.13
CA ILE A 67 -14.21 11.32 16.43
C ILE A 67 -13.02 11.22 17.39
N VAL A 68 -11.88 10.67 16.93
CA VAL A 68 -10.65 10.60 17.73
C VAL A 68 -10.23 12.01 18.20
N VAL A 69 -10.21 13.01 17.31
CA VAL A 69 -9.86 14.40 17.68
C VAL A 69 -10.85 14.98 18.69
N LEU A 70 -12.16 14.76 18.52
CA LEU A 70 -13.19 15.21 19.47
C LEU A 70 -12.99 14.60 20.86
N LEU A 71 -12.68 13.30 20.93
CA LEU A 71 -12.46 12.59 22.20
C LEU A 71 -11.16 13.02 22.90
N LEU A 72 -10.12 13.36 22.13
CA LEU A 72 -8.84 13.84 22.64
C LEU A 72 -8.85 15.32 23.05
N THR A 73 -9.83 16.10 22.60
CA THR A 73 -9.94 17.54 22.91
C THR A 73 -11.02 17.81 23.96
N ASN A 74 -11.00 19.02 24.54
CA ASN A 74 -11.99 19.45 25.55
C ASN A 74 -13.23 20.09 24.88
N HIS A 75 -13.71 19.52 23.77
CA HIS A 75 -14.84 20.08 23.03
C HIS A 75 -16.15 19.95 23.86
N PRO A 76 -16.96 21.02 24.02
CA PRO A 76 -18.08 21.08 24.97
C PRO A 76 -19.20 20.06 24.72
N ARG A 77 -19.27 19.49 23.51
CA ARG A 77 -20.24 18.44 23.11
C ARG A 77 -19.59 17.21 22.48
N LYS A 78 -18.36 16.87 22.90
CA LYS A 78 -17.56 15.82 22.23
C LYS A 78 -18.30 14.48 22.04
N TYR A 79 -19.04 14.01 23.04
CA TYR A 79 -19.77 12.73 22.94
C TYR A 79 -20.95 12.81 21.96
N THR A 80 -21.79 13.83 22.08
CA THR A 80 -22.93 14.03 21.16
C THR A 80 -22.46 14.20 19.72
N HIS A 81 -21.45 15.03 19.49
CA HIS A 81 -20.90 15.23 18.15
C HIS A 81 -20.21 13.97 17.61
N SER A 82 -19.56 13.18 18.45
CA SER A 82 -18.99 11.89 18.04
C SER A 82 -20.07 10.92 17.57
N ILE A 83 -21.20 10.84 18.28
CA ILE A 83 -22.34 9.99 17.89
C ILE A 83 -22.92 10.47 16.56
N VAL A 84 -23.13 11.79 16.40
CA VAL A 84 -23.65 12.37 15.15
C VAL A 84 -22.73 12.06 13.97
N VAL A 85 -21.41 12.26 14.14
CA VAL A 85 -20.42 11.95 13.08
C VAL A 85 -20.39 10.44 12.79
N ALA A 86 -20.47 9.58 13.81
CA ALA A 86 -20.50 8.13 13.63
C ALA A 86 -21.74 7.68 12.85
N LEU A 87 -22.93 8.18 13.21
CA LEU A 87 -24.18 7.88 12.51
C LEU A 87 -24.17 8.42 11.07
N ALA A 88 -23.64 9.62 10.85
CA ALA A 88 -23.48 10.18 9.51
C ALA A 88 -22.48 9.38 8.66
N THR A 89 -21.40 8.89 9.26
CA THR A 89 -20.42 8.03 8.57
C THR A 89 -21.06 6.71 8.19
N LEU A 90 -21.78 6.07 9.13
CA LEU A 90 -22.48 4.83 8.89
C LEU A 90 -23.55 5.00 7.81
N SER A 91 -24.33 6.07 7.84
CA SER A 91 -25.35 6.33 6.83
C SER A 91 -24.75 6.54 5.44
N LEU A 92 -23.61 7.25 5.33
CA LEU A 92 -22.89 7.41 4.06
C LEU A 92 -22.35 6.08 3.52
N VAL A 93 -21.76 5.24 4.37
CA VAL A 93 -21.25 3.92 3.98
C VAL A 93 -22.40 3.02 3.53
N VAL A 94 -23.50 2.96 4.29
CA VAL A 94 -24.68 2.17 3.95
C VAL A 94 -25.33 2.68 2.67
N PHE A 95 -25.50 4.00 2.52
CA PHE A 95 -26.06 4.60 1.31
C PHE A 95 -25.23 4.27 0.08
N ARG A 96 -23.90 4.39 0.18
CA ARG A 96 -22.98 4.01 -0.91
C ARG A 96 -23.11 2.52 -1.24
N TRP A 97 -23.18 1.66 -0.23
CA TRP A 97 -23.35 0.22 -0.43
C TRP A 97 -24.67 -0.12 -1.14
N LEU A 98 -25.78 0.52 -0.73
CA LEU A 98 -27.09 0.35 -1.35
C LEU A 98 -27.12 0.85 -2.81
N LEU A 99 -26.43 1.95 -3.12
CA LEU A 99 -26.35 2.48 -4.50
C LEU A 99 -25.53 1.57 -5.42
N VAL A 100 -24.41 1.04 -4.93
CA VAL A 100 -23.48 0.24 -5.75
C VAL A 100 -23.93 -1.22 -5.82
N GLY A 101 -24.78 -1.69 -4.89
CA GLY A 101 -25.23 -3.09 -4.82
C GLY A 101 -24.16 -4.07 -4.38
N GLY A 102 -23.01 -3.56 -3.92
CA GLY A 102 -21.77 -4.32 -3.79
C GLY A 102 -21.16 -4.66 -5.16
N SER A 103 -19.86 -4.92 -5.18
CA SER A 103 -19.19 -5.44 -6.38
C SER A 103 -18.56 -6.78 -6.01
N PRO A 104 -18.74 -7.85 -6.83
CA PRO A 104 -18.02 -9.07 -6.60
C PRO A 104 -16.52 -8.75 -6.69
N VAL A 105 -15.80 -9.03 -5.61
CA VAL A 105 -14.36 -8.78 -5.54
C VAL A 105 -13.65 -9.91 -6.28
N ASN A 106 -13.71 -9.86 -7.60
CA ASN A 106 -13.05 -10.81 -8.49
C ASN A 106 -11.67 -10.26 -8.84
N PHE A 107 -10.80 -10.16 -7.84
CA PHE A 107 -9.39 -9.91 -8.12
C PHE A 107 -8.79 -11.13 -8.80
N ALA A 108 -7.67 -10.90 -9.44
CA ALA A 108 -6.95 -11.94 -10.11
C ALA A 108 -6.13 -12.77 -9.10
N TYR A 109 -5.96 -14.09 -9.30
CA TYR A 109 -5.17 -14.91 -8.36
C TYR A 109 -3.76 -14.35 -8.14
N ALA A 110 -3.09 -13.84 -9.18
CA ALA A 110 -1.77 -13.26 -8.99
C ALA A 110 -1.77 -11.86 -8.38
N ASP A 111 -2.89 -11.15 -8.34
CA ASP A 111 -2.99 -9.88 -7.65
C ASP A 111 -3.07 -10.07 -6.13
N VAL A 112 -3.75 -11.14 -5.71
CA VAL A 112 -4.09 -11.40 -4.30
C VAL A 112 -4.08 -12.92 -3.97
N PRO A 113 -2.95 -13.62 -4.11
CA PRO A 113 -2.91 -15.10 -4.06
C PRO A 113 -3.33 -15.68 -2.71
N TYR A 114 -3.07 -14.96 -1.62
CA TYR A 114 -3.45 -15.40 -0.27
C TYR A 114 -4.96 -15.48 -0.07
N LEU A 115 -5.77 -14.74 -0.83
CA LEU A 115 -7.23 -14.80 -0.72
C LEU A 115 -7.78 -16.20 -1.08
N TYR A 116 -7.09 -16.88 -2.00
CA TYR A 116 -7.51 -18.16 -2.57
C TYR A 116 -6.87 -19.38 -1.88
N LEU A 117 -6.02 -19.17 -0.87
CA LEU A 117 -5.44 -20.27 -0.11
C LEU A 117 -6.55 -20.94 0.74
N PRO A 118 -6.67 -22.28 0.74
CA PRO A 118 -7.79 -22.96 1.40
C PRO A 118 -7.73 -22.84 2.93
N ASP A 119 -6.52 -22.90 3.50
CA ASP A 119 -6.32 -22.88 4.95
C ASP A 119 -6.36 -21.46 5.53
N ALA A 120 -7.30 -21.23 6.43
CA ALA A 120 -7.46 -19.97 7.15
C ALA A 120 -6.22 -19.57 7.97
N GLN A 121 -5.48 -20.55 8.51
CA GLN A 121 -4.26 -20.29 9.28
C GLN A 121 -3.16 -19.73 8.38
N VAL A 122 -2.97 -20.32 7.20
CA VAL A 122 -2.02 -19.84 6.18
C VAL A 122 -2.42 -18.45 5.68
N ARG A 123 -3.72 -18.20 5.46
CA ARG A 123 -4.22 -16.87 5.08
C ARG A 123 -3.91 -15.82 6.15
N GLY A 124 -4.26 -16.10 7.41
CA GLY A 124 -4.07 -15.19 8.53
C GLY A 124 -2.60 -14.88 8.81
N SER A 125 -1.76 -15.91 8.86
CA SER A 125 -0.32 -15.77 9.07
C SER A 125 0.37 -15.01 7.93
N SER A 126 -0.04 -15.25 6.67
CA SER A 126 0.45 -14.49 5.52
C SER A 126 0.04 -13.02 5.59
N LEU A 127 -1.23 -12.71 5.91
CA LEU A 127 -1.71 -11.34 6.10
C LEU A 127 -0.94 -10.61 7.22
N MET A 128 -0.71 -11.28 8.35
CA MET A 128 0.13 -10.73 9.42
C MET A 128 1.52 -10.38 8.90
N HIS A 129 2.16 -11.28 8.15
CA HIS A 129 3.46 -11.02 7.56
C HIS A 129 3.44 -9.82 6.60
N LEU A 130 2.39 -9.64 5.79
CA LEU A 130 2.23 -8.47 4.92
C LEU A 130 2.17 -7.16 5.73
N HIS A 131 1.48 -7.13 6.86
CA HIS A 131 1.47 -5.95 7.75
C HIS A 131 2.86 -5.61 8.28
N PHE A 132 3.69 -6.62 8.56
CA PHE A 132 5.08 -6.40 8.92
C PHE A 132 5.90 -5.81 7.77
N ILE A 133 5.68 -6.24 6.53
CA ILE A 133 6.35 -5.64 5.37
C ILE A 133 5.92 -4.17 5.18
N TYR A 134 4.64 -3.84 5.36
CA TYR A 134 4.19 -2.45 5.38
C TYR A 134 4.87 -1.62 6.49
N ALA A 135 4.99 -2.17 7.70
CA ALA A 135 5.71 -1.51 8.80
C ALA A 135 7.21 -1.34 8.48
N LYS A 136 7.83 -2.34 7.86
CA LYS A 136 9.21 -2.27 7.36
C LYS A 136 9.34 -1.16 6.32
N LEU A 137 8.43 -1.04 5.36
CA LEU A 137 8.45 0.03 4.35
C LEU A 137 8.28 1.43 4.97
N LEU A 138 7.50 1.57 6.05
CA LEU A 138 7.35 2.86 6.76
C LEU A 138 8.58 3.26 7.60
N LEU A 139 9.35 2.29 8.11
CA LEU A 139 10.50 2.57 8.98
C LEU A 139 11.84 2.52 8.24
N LEU A 140 11.94 1.63 7.26
CA LEU A 140 13.14 1.30 6.50
C LEU A 140 12.72 1.05 5.03
N PRO A 141 12.38 2.11 4.28
CA PRO A 141 11.90 2.03 2.90
C PRO A 141 13.04 1.65 1.92
N TRP A 142 13.46 0.40 1.98
CA TRP A 142 14.55 -0.16 1.19
C TRP A 142 14.03 -1.33 0.35
N HIS A 143 14.61 -1.53 -0.85
CA HIS A 143 14.13 -2.48 -1.87
C HIS A 143 12.66 -2.28 -2.27
N GLN A 144 12.28 -1.03 -2.51
CA GLN A 144 10.96 -0.68 -3.02
C GLN A 144 10.68 -1.32 -4.38
N SER A 145 9.40 -1.59 -4.67
CA SER A 145 8.91 -2.12 -5.94
C SER A 145 7.63 -1.40 -6.34
N TRP A 146 7.41 -1.25 -7.65
CA TRP A 146 6.13 -0.75 -8.16
C TRP A 146 5.01 -1.80 -7.98
N ASP A 147 5.38 -3.08 -7.85
CA ASP A 147 4.43 -4.18 -7.66
C ASP A 147 5.07 -5.39 -6.94
N TYR A 148 4.30 -5.99 -6.03
CA TYR A 148 4.69 -7.16 -5.22
C TYR A 148 3.78 -8.37 -5.48
N SER A 149 3.27 -8.51 -6.71
CA SER A 149 2.28 -9.53 -7.06
C SER A 149 2.80 -10.96 -6.95
N TYR A 150 1.85 -11.89 -6.84
CA TYR A 150 2.05 -13.33 -6.77
C TYR A 150 2.99 -13.74 -5.64
N ASP A 151 4.19 -14.23 -5.97
CA ASP A 151 5.11 -14.89 -5.05
C ASP A 151 6.34 -14.03 -4.74
N ALA A 152 6.27 -12.72 -5.03
CA ALA A 152 7.25 -11.75 -4.53
C ALA A 152 7.36 -11.80 -3.00
N ILE A 153 6.24 -12.02 -2.31
CA ILE A 153 6.21 -12.27 -0.87
C ILE A 153 5.53 -13.62 -0.64
N PRO A 154 6.31 -14.70 -0.48
CA PRO A 154 5.77 -16.04 -0.37
C PRO A 154 4.87 -16.20 0.86
N ALA A 155 3.79 -16.97 0.70
CA ALA A 155 2.86 -17.27 1.80
C ALA A 155 3.57 -17.93 3.00
N VAL A 156 3.08 -17.64 4.20
CA VAL A 156 3.53 -18.27 5.45
C VAL A 156 2.71 -19.54 5.66
N ARG A 157 3.36 -20.70 5.51
CA ARG A 157 2.68 -22.02 5.52
C ARG A 157 2.63 -22.69 6.90
N SER A 158 3.39 -22.20 7.87
CA SER A 158 3.50 -22.79 9.20
C SER A 158 3.55 -21.71 10.28
N LEU A 159 3.04 -22.03 11.47
CA LEU A 159 3.14 -21.16 12.64
C LEU A 159 4.54 -21.13 13.26
N ASP A 160 5.40 -22.09 12.91
CA ASP A 160 6.81 -22.13 13.33
C ASP A 160 7.73 -21.32 12.38
N ASP A 161 7.14 -20.60 11.42
CA ASP A 161 7.91 -19.75 10.51
C ASP A 161 8.43 -18.50 11.24
N HIS A 162 9.76 -18.37 11.31
CA HIS A 162 10.45 -17.20 11.88
C HIS A 162 9.96 -15.85 11.33
N ARG A 163 9.38 -15.82 10.13
CA ARG A 163 8.76 -14.63 9.53
C ARG A 163 7.59 -14.06 10.34
N LEU A 164 7.04 -14.81 11.30
CA LEU A 164 5.99 -14.38 12.22
C LEU A 164 6.51 -13.57 13.42
N LEU A 165 7.81 -13.59 13.71
CA LEU A 165 8.38 -12.80 14.80
C LEU A 165 8.22 -11.28 14.55
N GLY A 166 8.41 -10.85 13.30
CA GLY A 166 8.24 -9.46 12.87
C GLY A 166 6.84 -8.90 13.14
N PRO A 167 5.76 -9.50 12.62
CA PRO A 167 4.40 -9.00 12.86
C PRO A 167 3.99 -9.06 14.33
N LEU A 168 4.38 -10.12 15.06
CA LEU A 168 4.12 -10.19 16.51
C LEU A 168 4.80 -9.04 17.26
N ALA A 169 6.06 -8.73 16.92
CA ALA A 169 6.78 -7.60 17.51
C ALA A 169 6.12 -6.25 17.21
N ILE A 170 5.65 -6.03 15.97
CA ILE A 170 4.95 -4.79 15.59
C ILE A 170 3.61 -4.66 16.32
N TYR A 171 2.81 -5.72 16.42
CA TYR A 171 1.55 -5.65 17.17
C TYR A 171 1.77 -5.45 18.67
N ALA A 172 2.78 -6.10 19.25
CA ALA A 172 3.18 -5.88 20.64
C ALA A 172 3.63 -4.42 20.85
N LEU A 173 4.40 -3.85 19.93
CA LEU A 173 4.82 -2.45 19.98
C LEU A 173 3.61 -1.49 19.90
N LEU A 174 2.70 -1.68 18.95
CA LEU A 174 1.53 -0.82 18.78
C LEU A 174 0.59 -0.87 19.98
N THR A 175 0.38 -2.06 20.56
CA THR A 175 -0.43 -2.23 21.78
C THR A 175 0.24 -1.61 23.00
N ALA A 176 1.56 -1.78 23.16
CA ALA A 176 2.33 -1.13 24.21
C ALA A 176 2.28 0.41 24.10
N LEU A 177 2.47 0.95 22.89
CA LEU A 177 2.36 2.39 22.62
C LEU A 177 0.97 2.92 22.95
N LEU A 178 -0.09 2.19 22.57
CA LEU A 178 -1.47 2.54 22.92
C LEU A 178 -1.65 2.62 24.44
N ALA A 179 -1.21 1.59 25.17
CA ALA A 179 -1.34 1.53 26.62
C ALA A 179 -0.58 2.69 27.31
N VAL A 180 0.66 2.96 26.88
CA VAL A 180 1.48 4.07 27.39
C VAL A 180 0.82 5.42 27.10
N PHE A 181 0.37 5.66 25.85
CA PHE A 181 -0.24 6.94 25.50
C PHE A 181 -1.60 7.17 26.15
N LEU A 182 -2.37 6.12 26.41
CA LEU A 182 -3.61 6.20 27.20
C LEU A 182 -3.32 6.51 28.67
N ARG A 183 -2.34 5.82 29.28
CA ARG A 183 -1.89 6.07 30.65
C ARG A 183 -1.40 7.50 30.84
N ASP A 184 -0.52 7.96 29.95
CA ASP A 184 0.12 9.27 30.02
C ASP A 184 -0.77 10.39 29.44
N ARG A 185 -1.97 10.07 28.94
CA ARG A 185 -2.88 10.99 28.26
C ARG A 185 -2.20 11.78 27.12
N CYS A 186 -1.27 11.13 26.42
CA CYS A 186 -0.46 11.72 25.38
C CYS A 186 -1.30 11.93 24.10
N ARG A 187 -1.99 13.06 24.01
CA ARG A 187 -2.90 13.40 22.88
C ARG A 187 -2.22 13.27 21.52
N THR A 188 -0.97 13.73 21.40
CA THR A 188 -0.20 13.66 20.14
C THR A 188 0.14 12.22 19.76
N GLY A 189 0.49 11.37 20.73
CA GLY A 189 0.74 9.95 20.49
C GLY A 189 -0.53 9.19 20.10
N LEU A 190 -1.65 9.45 20.79
CA LEU A 190 -2.95 8.85 20.48
C LEU A 190 -3.47 9.26 19.10
N LEU A 191 -3.30 10.53 18.72
CA LEU A 191 -3.65 11.00 17.38
C LEU A 191 -2.75 10.36 16.31
N GLY A 192 -1.44 10.32 16.52
CA GLY A 192 -0.51 9.68 15.58
C GLY A 192 -0.80 8.19 15.37
N LEU A 193 -1.07 7.47 16.46
CA LEU A 193 -1.46 6.06 16.41
C LEU A 193 -2.83 5.87 15.75
N GLY A 194 -3.80 6.74 16.06
CA GLY A 194 -5.12 6.75 15.42
C GLY A 194 -5.00 6.94 13.92
N ILE A 195 -4.26 7.94 13.46
CA ILE A 195 -4.03 8.19 12.02
C ILE A 195 -3.38 6.96 11.39
N LEU A 196 -2.29 6.43 11.96
CA LEU A 196 -1.59 5.27 11.42
C LEU A 196 -2.51 4.05 11.27
N VAL A 197 -3.21 3.65 12.34
CA VAL A 197 -4.00 2.41 12.35
C VAL A 197 -5.28 2.56 11.55
N ILE A 198 -6.07 3.62 11.81
CA ILE A 198 -7.40 3.79 11.20
C ILE A 198 -7.28 3.98 9.68
N THR A 199 -6.26 4.72 9.21
CA THR A 199 -6.08 4.94 7.77
C THR A 199 -5.44 3.76 7.05
N PHE A 200 -4.77 2.86 7.78
CA PHE A 200 -4.20 1.63 7.24
C PHE A 200 -5.24 0.49 7.13
N VAL A 201 -6.35 0.53 7.89
CA VAL A 201 -7.39 -0.50 7.85
C VAL A 201 -7.87 -0.85 6.43
N PRO A 202 -8.18 0.10 5.53
CA PRO A 202 -8.55 -0.23 4.16
C PRO A 202 -7.45 -0.97 3.38
N ALA A 203 -6.18 -0.66 3.64
CA ALA A 203 -5.02 -1.28 2.99
C ALA A 203 -4.61 -2.63 3.62
N SER A 204 -5.12 -2.94 4.80
CA SER A 204 -4.75 -4.13 5.57
C SER A 204 -5.22 -5.46 4.98
N ASN A 205 -6.15 -5.44 4.00
CA ASN A 205 -6.77 -6.66 3.47
C ASN A 205 -7.53 -7.51 4.52
N VAL A 206 -7.75 -6.99 5.74
CA VAL A 206 -8.50 -7.71 6.80
C VAL A 206 -10.01 -7.52 6.65
N LEU A 207 -10.46 -6.28 6.50
CA LEU A 207 -11.89 -5.94 6.39
C LEU A 207 -12.32 -5.69 4.95
N ILE A 208 -11.41 -5.16 4.14
CA ILE A 208 -11.64 -4.79 2.75
C ILE A 208 -10.49 -5.38 1.96
N VAL A 209 -10.80 -6.27 1.02
CA VAL A 209 -9.81 -6.83 0.11
C VAL A 209 -9.43 -5.76 -0.91
N VAL A 210 -8.14 -5.52 -1.06
CA VAL A 210 -7.56 -4.62 -2.04
C VAL A 210 -6.85 -5.46 -3.10
N GLY A 211 -6.93 -5.05 -4.37
CA GLY A 211 -6.38 -5.78 -5.52
C GLY A 211 -4.86 -5.74 -5.64
N THR A 212 -4.14 -5.78 -4.53
CA THR A 212 -2.68 -5.85 -4.50
C THR A 212 -2.20 -6.47 -3.18
N VAL A 213 -1.13 -7.27 -3.27
CA VAL A 213 -0.45 -7.84 -2.10
C VAL A 213 0.15 -6.74 -1.23
N ILE A 214 0.98 -5.89 -1.85
CA ILE A 214 1.54 -4.68 -1.24
C ILE A 214 1.50 -3.56 -2.26
N GLY A 215 0.90 -2.43 -1.87
CA GLY A 215 0.98 -1.19 -2.61
C GLY A 215 1.65 -0.12 -1.76
N GLU A 216 2.82 0.36 -2.17
CA GLU A 216 3.54 1.42 -1.44
C GLU A 216 2.70 2.68 -1.33
N ARG A 217 1.98 3.02 -2.40
CA ARG A 217 1.03 4.14 -2.43
C ARG A 217 -0.03 4.12 -1.33
N LEU A 218 -0.38 2.95 -0.80
CA LEU A 218 -1.38 2.79 0.26
C LEU A 218 -0.88 3.32 1.62
N LEU A 219 0.44 3.50 1.77
CA LEU A 219 1.07 4.06 2.97
C LEU A 219 1.04 5.58 3.01
N TYR A 220 0.60 6.27 1.95
CA TYR A 220 0.66 7.74 1.87
C TYR A 220 -0.04 8.42 3.05
N ILE A 221 -1.30 8.10 3.35
CA ILE A 221 -2.03 8.68 4.50
C ILE A 221 -1.54 8.09 5.85
N PRO A 222 -1.36 6.77 6.01
CA PRO A 222 -0.83 6.18 7.25
C PRO A 222 0.52 6.76 7.70
N SER A 223 1.37 7.14 6.74
CA SER A 223 2.69 7.72 7.03
C SER A 223 2.61 9.02 7.83
N VAL A 224 1.52 9.82 7.71
CA VAL A 224 1.30 11.03 8.53
C VAL A 224 1.33 10.66 10.02
N GLY A 225 0.63 9.58 10.38
CA GLY A 225 0.60 9.03 11.73
C GLY A 225 1.96 8.50 12.17
N ALA A 226 2.65 7.77 11.29
CA ALA A 226 3.99 7.24 11.56
C ALA A 226 5.01 8.37 11.82
N MET A 227 5.03 9.43 11.00
CA MET A 227 5.94 10.56 11.17
C MET A 227 5.64 11.37 12.44
N LEU A 228 4.36 11.50 12.82
CA LEU A 228 3.97 12.08 14.12
C LEU A 228 4.53 11.27 15.29
N LEU A 229 4.43 9.93 15.23
CA LEU A 229 4.96 9.04 16.26
C LEU A 229 6.50 9.10 16.35
N LEU A 230 7.19 9.08 15.21
CA LEU A 230 8.66 9.19 15.16
C LEU A 230 9.16 10.50 15.78
N VAL A 231 8.54 11.63 15.41
CA VAL A 231 8.91 12.93 15.98
C VAL A 231 8.59 13.00 17.47
N ARG A 232 7.48 12.40 17.91
CA ARG A 232 7.11 12.33 19.33
C ARG A 232 8.09 11.48 20.16
N ALA A 233 8.60 10.39 19.59
CA ALA A 233 9.62 9.57 20.21
C ALA A 233 10.97 10.31 20.29
N GLY A 234 11.42 10.91 19.18
CA GLY A 234 12.67 11.67 19.12
C GLY A 234 12.67 12.90 20.04
N SER A 235 11.53 13.57 20.23
CA SER A 235 11.45 14.73 21.13
C SER A 235 11.67 14.39 22.60
N ARG A 236 11.59 13.11 23.00
CA ARG A 236 11.81 12.67 24.38
C ARG A 236 13.29 12.70 24.80
N PHE A 237 14.21 12.61 23.84
CA PHE A 237 15.65 12.41 24.09
C PHE A 237 16.49 13.58 23.56
N ARG A 238 16.29 14.80 24.08
CA ARG A 238 17.08 15.96 23.61
C ARG A 238 18.53 15.95 24.15
N PRO A 239 19.53 16.38 23.36
CA PRO A 239 19.45 16.85 21.96
C PRO A 239 19.50 15.71 20.93
N TRP A 240 19.94 14.51 21.32
CA TRP A 240 20.22 13.38 20.44
C TRP A 240 19.06 13.00 19.51
N GLY A 241 17.82 13.01 20.00
CA GLY A 241 16.65 12.71 19.20
C GLY A 241 16.38 13.73 18.10
N PHE A 242 16.77 15.00 18.27
CA PHE A 242 16.73 15.97 17.17
C PHE A 242 17.76 15.62 16.10
N LEU A 243 19.00 15.29 16.50
CA LEU A 243 20.05 14.87 15.58
C LEU A 243 19.67 13.60 14.81
N ILE A 244 19.07 12.62 15.49
CA ILE A 244 18.55 11.39 14.87
C ILE A 244 17.47 11.71 13.83
N LEU A 245 16.51 12.59 14.12
CA LEU A 245 15.46 12.97 13.17
C LEU A 245 16.00 13.72 11.95
N VAL A 246 17.04 14.54 12.14
CA VAL A 246 17.74 15.22 11.03
C VAL A 246 18.49 14.19 10.18
N ALA A 247 19.24 13.28 10.78
CA ALA A 247 19.93 12.20 10.07
C ALA A 247 18.94 11.33 9.29
N LEU A 248 17.82 10.97 9.90
CA LEU A 248 16.75 10.21 9.24
C LEU A 248 16.17 10.96 8.04
N SER A 249 15.97 12.27 8.17
CA SER A 249 15.47 13.12 7.06
C SER A 249 16.46 13.14 5.89
N ILE A 250 17.76 13.17 6.16
CA ILE A 250 18.82 13.11 5.12
C ILE A 250 18.81 11.74 4.43
N ILE A 251 18.73 10.66 5.21
CA ILE A 251 18.66 9.28 4.68
C ILE A 251 17.43 9.10 3.80
N TYR A 252 16.26 9.51 4.28
CA TYR A 252 15.01 9.44 3.52
C TYR A 252 15.08 10.27 2.25
N SER A 253 15.65 11.48 2.30
CA SER A 253 15.86 12.30 1.09
C SER A 253 16.75 11.61 0.06
N TYR A 254 17.85 10.97 0.50
CA TYR A 254 18.74 10.22 -0.38
C TYR A 254 18.00 9.05 -1.06
N LEU A 255 17.29 8.24 -0.27
CA LEU A 255 16.49 7.12 -0.78
C LEU A 255 15.38 7.58 -1.72
N PHE A 256 14.69 8.67 -1.39
CA PHE A 256 13.63 9.26 -2.19
C PHE A 256 14.14 9.69 -3.56
N VAL A 257 15.28 10.41 -3.62
CA VAL A 257 15.89 10.81 -4.89
C VAL A 257 16.34 9.60 -5.70
N GLY A 258 16.90 8.58 -5.03
CA GLY A 258 17.27 7.32 -5.69
C GLY A 258 16.07 6.64 -6.34
N ARG A 259 14.97 6.48 -5.59
CA ARG A 259 13.73 5.90 -6.10
C ARG A 259 13.11 6.76 -7.20
N LEU A 260 13.08 8.09 -7.04
CA LEU A 260 12.55 9.03 -8.04
C LEU A 260 13.27 8.91 -9.39
N ARG A 261 14.59 8.70 -9.40
CA ARG A 261 15.36 8.48 -10.64
C ARG A 261 14.87 7.25 -11.39
N LEU A 262 14.57 6.15 -10.69
CA LEU A 262 14.05 4.92 -11.32
C LEU A 262 12.70 5.17 -12.00
N TRP A 263 11.84 6.00 -11.39
CA TRP A 263 10.52 6.35 -11.93
C TRP A 263 10.55 7.29 -13.15
N GLN A 264 11.72 7.80 -13.57
CA GLN A 264 11.83 8.66 -14.75
C GLN A 264 11.54 7.91 -16.05
N THR A 265 11.90 6.62 -16.13
CA THR A 265 11.70 5.82 -17.33
C THR A 265 11.15 4.44 -16.98
N ARG A 266 10.25 3.93 -17.83
CA ARG A 266 9.72 2.56 -17.70
C ARG A 266 10.83 1.51 -17.68
N ALA A 267 11.90 1.73 -18.45
CA ALA A 267 13.01 0.80 -18.53
C ALA A 267 13.77 0.68 -17.20
N GLN A 268 14.17 1.80 -16.60
CA GLN A 268 14.90 1.78 -15.32
C GLN A 268 14.05 1.21 -14.19
N LEU A 269 12.77 1.58 -14.11
CA LEU A 269 11.86 1.10 -13.08
C LEU A 269 11.67 -0.42 -13.17
N TYR A 270 11.32 -0.92 -14.36
CA TYR A 270 10.99 -2.34 -14.52
C TYR A 270 12.22 -3.23 -14.44
N GLU A 271 13.37 -2.79 -14.94
CA GLU A 271 14.64 -3.51 -14.80
C GLU A 271 15.05 -3.63 -13.32
N ALA A 272 15.10 -2.50 -12.60
CA ALA A 272 15.50 -2.50 -11.19
C ALA A 272 14.56 -3.36 -10.32
N ASP A 273 13.25 -3.24 -10.55
CA ASP A 273 12.26 -3.94 -9.74
C ASP A 273 12.18 -5.43 -10.10
N ALA A 274 12.37 -5.82 -11.37
CA ALA A 274 12.47 -7.23 -11.76
C ALA A 274 13.72 -7.92 -11.19
N LEU A 275 14.86 -7.21 -11.15
CA LEU A 275 16.09 -7.74 -10.55
C LEU A 275 15.99 -7.86 -9.02
N ALA A 276 15.34 -6.90 -8.36
CA ALA A 276 15.13 -6.95 -6.91
C ALA A 276 14.04 -7.96 -6.48
N TRP A 277 13.00 -8.13 -7.31
CA TRP A 277 11.80 -8.91 -7.01
C TRP A 277 11.53 -9.99 -8.07
N GLY A 278 12.55 -10.76 -8.43
CA GLY A 278 12.47 -11.81 -9.47
C GLY A 278 11.49 -12.96 -9.20
N ARG A 279 10.74 -12.95 -8.09
CA ARG A 279 9.62 -13.87 -7.82
C ARG A 279 8.24 -13.28 -8.17
N SER A 280 8.17 -12.01 -8.58
CA SER A 280 6.93 -11.43 -9.12
C SER A 280 6.88 -11.66 -10.63
N CYS A 281 5.89 -12.46 -11.07
CA CYS A 281 5.64 -12.69 -12.49
C CYS A 281 5.34 -11.38 -13.24
N LYS A 282 4.67 -10.41 -12.61
CA LYS A 282 4.38 -9.12 -13.23
C LYS A 282 5.62 -8.27 -13.47
N THR A 283 6.55 -8.21 -12.52
CA THR A 283 7.79 -7.43 -12.68
C THR A 283 8.64 -7.98 -13.82
N LEU A 284 8.80 -9.32 -13.88
CA LEU A 284 9.51 -10.00 -14.97
C LEU A 284 8.82 -9.78 -16.32
N HIS A 285 7.50 -9.93 -16.39
CA HIS A 285 6.75 -9.66 -17.60
C HIS A 285 6.97 -8.21 -18.10
N GLN A 286 6.85 -7.22 -17.22
CA GLN A 286 7.04 -5.82 -17.62
C GLN A 286 8.47 -5.52 -18.06
N TYR A 287 9.47 -6.15 -17.44
CA TYR A 287 10.86 -6.03 -17.90
C TYR A 287 11.07 -6.71 -19.27
N GLY A 288 10.46 -7.87 -19.49
CA GLY A 288 10.42 -8.51 -20.82
C GLY A 288 9.83 -7.60 -21.90
N THR A 289 8.75 -6.87 -21.59
CA THR A 289 8.14 -5.89 -22.51
C THR A 289 9.07 -4.72 -22.81
N VAL A 290 9.89 -4.28 -21.86
CA VAL A 290 10.93 -3.27 -22.11
C VAL A 290 11.99 -3.82 -23.06
N LEU A 291 12.51 -5.03 -22.82
CA LEU A 291 13.51 -5.66 -23.69
C LEU A 291 12.96 -5.88 -25.11
N HIS A 292 11.70 -6.32 -25.22
CA HIS A 292 11.02 -6.50 -26.50
C HIS A 292 10.93 -5.19 -27.26
N SER A 293 10.56 -4.09 -26.57
CA SER A 293 10.50 -2.75 -27.18
C SER A 293 11.86 -2.21 -27.64
N LYS A 294 12.96 -2.68 -27.03
CA LYS A 294 14.34 -2.35 -27.41
C LYS A 294 14.88 -3.24 -28.55
N GLY A 295 14.13 -4.25 -28.98
CA GLY A 295 14.53 -5.21 -30.00
C GLY A 295 15.35 -6.41 -29.47
N ASP A 296 15.60 -6.49 -28.16
CA ASP A 296 16.24 -7.65 -27.55
C ASP A 296 15.22 -8.78 -27.36
N LEU A 297 14.95 -9.49 -28.45
CA LEU A 297 13.96 -10.56 -28.48
C LEU A 297 14.35 -11.75 -27.58
N GLU A 298 15.65 -12.02 -27.43
CA GLU A 298 16.11 -13.16 -26.65
C GLU A 298 16.04 -12.87 -25.16
N GLY A 299 16.50 -11.69 -24.72
CA GLY A 299 16.33 -11.25 -23.35
C GLY A 299 14.85 -11.13 -22.96
N ALA A 300 14.01 -10.61 -23.86
CA ALA A 300 12.56 -10.54 -23.63
C ALA A 300 11.95 -11.93 -23.42
N ARG A 301 12.28 -12.90 -24.29
CA ARG A 301 11.83 -14.29 -24.18
C ARG A 301 12.25 -14.91 -22.85
N GLN A 302 13.50 -14.72 -22.43
CA GLN A 302 13.99 -15.23 -21.14
C GLN A 302 13.18 -14.69 -19.95
N MET A 303 12.87 -13.39 -19.94
CA MET A 303 12.05 -12.80 -18.87
C MET A 303 10.60 -13.28 -18.89
N TYR A 304 10.01 -13.44 -20.08
CA TYR A 304 8.67 -14.01 -20.20
C TYR A 304 8.60 -15.47 -19.78
N GLU A 305 9.59 -16.28 -20.14
CA GLU A 305 9.68 -17.67 -19.69
C GLU A 305 9.92 -17.79 -18.18
N ALA A 306 10.75 -16.92 -17.61
CA ALA A 306 10.91 -16.84 -16.16
C ALA A 306 9.60 -16.46 -15.45
N SER A 307 8.83 -15.52 -16.01
CA SER A 307 7.49 -15.16 -15.52
C SER A 307 6.52 -16.34 -15.57
N LEU A 308 6.46 -17.09 -16.68
CA LEU A 308 5.61 -18.29 -16.80
C LEU A 308 6.08 -19.44 -15.91
N GLY A 309 7.38 -19.56 -15.65
CA GLY A 309 7.92 -20.52 -14.69
C GLY A 309 7.43 -20.27 -13.25
N ILE A 310 7.05 -19.03 -12.93
CA ILE A 310 6.44 -18.66 -11.64
C ILE A 310 4.92 -18.85 -11.70
N PHE A 311 4.27 -18.36 -12.76
CA PHE A 311 2.83 -18.48 -12.94
C PHE A 311 2.46 -18.75 -14.41
N ASP A 312 2.16 -20.01 -14.71
CA ASP A 312 1.95 -20.48 -16.09
C ASP A 312 0.61 -20.03 -16.71
N ASP A 313 -0.42 -19.74 -15.89
CA ASP A 313 -1.74 -19.29 -16.36
C ASP A 313 -1.77 -17.78 -16.66
N ASN A 314 -0.86 -17.33 -17.53
CA ASN A 314 -0.73 -15.93 -17.91
C ASN A 314 -0.78 -15.75 -19.43
N ALA A 315 -2.00 -15.63 -19.97
CA ALA A 315 -2.21 -15.47 -21.41
C ALA A 315 -1.52 -14.23 -21.99
N VAL A 316 -1.36 -13.15 -21.21
CA VAL A 316 -0.67 -11.93 -21.68
C VAL A 316 0.80 -12.21 -21.94
N THR A 317 1.43 -13.02 -21.08
CA THR A 317 2.83 -13.43 -21.26
C THR A 317 2.97 -14.44 -22.41
N ASP A 318 2.10 -15.45 -22.48
CA ASP A 318 2.08 -16.39 -23.61
C ASP A 318 1.86 -15.67 -24.95
N TYR A 319 1.01 -14.65 -24.99
CA TYR A 319 0.78 -13.82 -26.17
C TYR A 319 2.04 -13.04 -26.57
N SER A 320 2.76 -12.49 -25.60
CA SER A 320 4.00 -11.74 -25.85
C SER A 320 5.10 -12.65 -26.41
N ILE A 321 5.23 -13.89 -25.89
CA ILE A 321 6.12 -14.90 -26.46
C ILE A 321 5.70 -15.28 -27.88
N ALA A 322 4.39 -15.47 -28.12
CA ALA A 322 3.87 -15.77 -29.46
C ALA A 322 4.21 -14.65 -30.47
N GLN A 323 4.12 -13.38 -30.07
CA GLN A 323 4.54 -12.26 -30.90
C GLN A 323 6.03 -12.32 -31.26
N ILE A 324 6.91 -12.69 -30.32
CA ILE A 324 8.33 -12.89 -30.59
C ILE A 324 8.54 -14.01 -31.63
N HIS A 325 7.85 -15.15 -31.49
CA HIS A 325 7.91 -16.24 -32.46
C HIS A 325 7.42 -15.80 -33.86
N LEU A 326 6.34 -15.03 -33.92
CA LEU A 326 5.86 -14.46 -35.20
C LEU A 326 6.90 -13.53 -35.85
N GLN A 327 7.57 -12.68 -35.06
CA GLN A 327 8.64 -11.81 -35.55
C GLN A 327 9.86 -12.59 -36.08
N ARG A 328 10.12 -13.79 -35.54
CA ARG A 328 11.19 -14.70 -35.97
C ARG A 328 10.78 -15.62 -37.14
N GLY A 329 9.51 -15.61 -37.57
CA GLY A 329 8.99 -16.53 -38.58
C GLY A 329 8.72 -17.96 -38.07
N GLU A 330 8.76 -18.15 -36.75
CA GLU A 330 8.54 -19.43 -36.06
C GLU A 330 7.04 -19.70 -35.86
N LEU A 331 6.32 -19.88 -36.98
CA LEU A 331 4.86 -19.94 -37.00
C LEU A 331 4.27 -21.09 -36.15
N TRP A 332 4.96 -22.24 -36.10
CA TRP A 332 4.49 -23.39 -35.33
C TRP A 332 4.50 -23.12 -33.83
N GLN A 333 5.60 -22.56 -33.32
CA GLN A 333 5.76 -22.19 -31.92
C GLN A 333 4.77 -21.09 -31.51
N ALA A 334 4.57 -20.09 -32.38
CA ALA A 334 3.56 -19.06 -32.18
C ALA A 334 2.14 -19.67 -32.10
N HIS A 335 1.81 -20.58 -33.02
CA HIS A 335 0.52 -21.27 -33.03
C HIS A 335 0.30 -22.08 -31.75
N THR A 336 1.31 -22.83 -31.28
CA THR A 336 1.22 -23.59 -30.02
C THR A 336 0.88 -22.69 -28.82
N ARG A 337 1.52 -21.51 -28.72
CA ARG A 337 1.23 -20.53 -27.66
C ARG A 337 -0.19 -19.95 -27.78
N MET A 338 -0.64 -19.64 -28.99
CA MET A 338 -2.00 -19.15 -29.21
C MET A 338 -3.08 -20.21 -28.92
N VAL A 339 -2.83 -21.48 -29.24
CA VAL A 339 -3.71 -22.59 -28.89
C VAL A 339 -3.80 -22.77 -27.37
N LYS A 340 -2.67 -22.63 -26.66
CA LYS A 340 -2.64 -22.65 -25.19
C LYS A 340 -3.59 -21.57 -24.62
N ILE A 341 -3.55 -20.35 -25.18
CA ILE A 341 -4.46 -19.26 -24.81
C ILE A 341 -5.92 -19.62 -25.12
N SER A 342 -6.22 -20.11 -26.33
CA SER A 342 -7.59 -20.44 -26.73
C SER A 342 -8.22 -21.58 -25.92
N ASN A 343 -7.41 -22.46 -25.36
CA ASN A 343 -7.85 -23.58 -24.52
C ASN A 343 -8.23 -23.17 -23.09
N GLY A 344 -8.35 -21.87 -22.81
CA GLY A 344 -8.91 -21.36 -21.57
C GLY A 344 -7.89 -20.88 -20.54
N HIS A 345 -6.61 -20.73 -20.93
CA HIS A 345 -5.65 -19.97 -20.13
C HIS A 345 -6.14 -18.51 -20.08
N GLY A 346 -6.38 -18.00 -18.87
CA GLY A 346 -7.15 -16.77 -18.67
C GLY A 346 -6.47 -15.54 -19.26
N ILE A 347 -7.25 -14.63 -19.86
CA ILE A 347 -6.82 -13.24 -20.11
C ILE A 347 -6.73 -12.55 -18.75
N GLY A 348 -5.59 -12.75 -18.10
CA GLY A 348 -5.38 -12.37 -16.71
C GLY A 348 -5.90 -13.43 -15.74
N LEU A 349 -4.95 -14.11 -15.08
CA LEU A 349 -4.96 -14.40 -13.65
C LEU A 349 -6.38 -14.69 -13.07
N ARG A 350 -7.04 -15.78 -13.45
CA ARG A 350 -8.40 -16.07 -12.94
C ARG A 350 -8.46 -16.27 -11.42
#